data_AF-A0A9X3PLB8-F1
#
_entry.id   AF-A0A9X3PLB8-F1
#
_cell.length_a   1.000
_cell.length_b   1.000
_cell.length_c   1.000
_cell.angle_alpha   90.00
_cell.angle_beta   90.00
_cell.angle_gamma   90.00
#
_symmetry.space_group_name_H-M   'P 1'
#
loop_
_entity.id
_entity.type
_entity.pdbx_description
1 polymer ?
#
loop_
_entity_poly.entity_id
_entity_poly.type
_entity_poly.pdbx_seq_one_letter_code
_entity_poly.pdbx_strand_id
1 'polypeptide(L)'
;MKLYGHLLVAAAVGLLLSVTATSPAAAAPLTPLERGCAGEQGDDGPVNAINADELTQRTKALVEDGAIALKATNAADLHWGHANAYEWPAGSFIGIPATKFNGDASSLAVFYDHDGGRTDTVETFVDQRDGRLWVQVWRDGERTLNAAVDVEEMPAWWGEFEGCLNQHGNVSASTAATLGAICAASCMGTLGTGCVICLGAAGGIGATALGYCAGKVMND
;
A
#
# COMPACT_ATOMS: atom_id res chain seq x y z
N MET A 1 38.16 26.82 -56.74
CA MET A 1 38.39 26.99 -55.29
C MET A 1 37.79 25.79 -54.57
N LYS A 2 38.53 25.28 -53.57
CA LYS A 2 38.35 24.00 -52.91
C LYS A 2 37.11 23.94 -52.00
N LEU A 3 36.46 22.78 -52.04
CA LEU A 3 35.54 22.21 -51.04
C LEU A 3 36.10 22.29 -49.61
N TYR A 4 35.22 22.55 -48.63
CA TYR A 4 35.08 21.98 -47.27
C TYR A 4 33.80 22.66 -46.71
N GLY A 5 32.71 22.01 -46.30
CA GLY A 5 32.57 20.73 -45.60
C GLY A 5 32.15 21.06 -44.17
N HIS A 6 30.87 20.89 -43.81
CA HIS A 6 30.44 20.51 -42.45
C HIS A 6 29.01 19.94 -42.51
N LEU A 7 29.00 18.62 -42.54
CA LEU A 7 27.89 17.72 -42.31
C LEU A 7 27.56 17.77 -40.80
N LEU A 8 26.37 18.23 -40.41
CA LEU A 8 25.87 18.06 -39.04
C LEU A 8 25.01 16.80 -39.01
N VAL A 9 25.63 15.72 -38.54
CA VAL A 9 24.99 14.48 -38.10
C VAL A 9 24.59 14.71 -36.64
N ALA A 10 23.29 14.84 -36.37
CA ALA A 10 22.76 14.73 -35.01
C ALA A 10 22.12 13.34 -34.88
N ALA A 11 22.82 12.47 -34.17
CA ALA A 11 22.44 11.10 -33.92
C ALA A 11 21.12 11.02 -33.14
N ALA A 12 20.14 10.30 -33.69
CA ALA A 12 19.01 9.78 -32.94
C ALA A 12 19.54 8.70 -31.99
N VAL A 13 19.69 9.05 -30.71
CA VAL A 13 19.92 8.08 -29.62
C VAL A 13 18.58 7.39 -29.36
N GLY A 14 18.30 6.35 -30.14
CA GLY A 14 17.24 5.39 -29.84
C GLY A 14 17.68 4.57 -28.62
N LEU A 15 17.23 4.97 -27.43
CA LEU A 15 17.36 4.19 -26.22
C LEU A 15 16.44 2.95 -26.34
N LEU A 16 16.98 1.88 -26.92
CA LEU A 16 16.37 0.54 -26.87
C LEU A 16 16.47 0.05 -25.42
N LEU A 17 15.46 0.35 -24.60
CA LEU A 17 15.17 -0.41 -23.39
C LEU A 17 14.67 -1.78 -23.85
N SER A 18 15.59 -2.70 -24.12
CA SER A 18 15.28 -4.12 -24.24
C SER A 18 14.84 -4.63 -22.87
N VAL A 19 13.54 -4.53 -22.61
CA VAL A 19 12.87 -5.27 -21.53
C VAL A 19 13.01 -6.74 -21.89
N THR A 20 14.02 -7.40 -21.31
CA THR A 20 14.08 -8.86 -21.34
C THR A 20 12.93 -9.37 -20.49
N ALA A 21 11.85 -9.79 -21.14
CA ALA A 21 10.77 -10.52 -20.51
C ALA A 21 11.35 -11.85 -19.99
N THR A 22 11.73 -11.87 -18.72
CA THR A 22 11.97 -13.12 -18.00
C THR A 22 10.69 -13.94 -18.09
N SER A 23 10.80 -15.17 -18.60
CA SER A 23 9.69 -16.13 -18.56
C SER A 23 9.09 -16.14 -17.16
N PRO A 24 7.75 -16.15 -17.02
CA PRO A 24 7.13 -16.14 -15.70
C PRO A 24 7.67 -17.33 -14.93
N ALA A 25 8.40 -17.05 -13.85
CA ALA A 25 8.69 -18.05 -12.85
C ALA A 25 7.35 -18.69 -12.47
N ALA A 26 7.31 -20.02 -12.37
CA ALA A 26 6.12 -20.71 -11.88
C ALA A 26 5.64 -19.99 -10.63
N ALA A 27 4.43 -19.40 -10.70
CA ALA A 27 3.94 -18.54 -9.65
C ALA A 27 3.94 -19.34 -8.35
N ALA A 28 4.60 -18.80 -7.32
CA ALA A 28 4.52 -19.38 -5.99
C ALA A 28 3.03 -19.48 -5.59
N PRO A 29 2.63 -20.54 -4.85
CA PRO A 29 1.25 -20.63 -4.38
C PRO A 29 0.90 -19.38 -3.56
N LEU A 30 -0.25 -18.80 -3.86
CA LEU A 30 -0.75 -17.59 -3.19
C LEU A 30 -0.85 -17.82 -1.68
N THR A 31 -0.38 -16.85 -0.89
CA THR A 31 -0.52 -16.89 0.57
C THR A 31 -2.00 -16.85 0.98
N PRO A 32 -2.37 -17.24 2.22
CA PRO A 32 -3.74 -17.10 2.71
C PRO A 32 -4.28 -15.68 2.56
N LEU A 33 -3.43 -14.67 2.80
CA LEU A 33 -3.72 -13.27 2.55
C LEU A 33 -4.08 -13.06 1.07
N GLU A 34 -3.20 -13.47 0.16
CA GLU A 34 -3.39 -13.30 -1.28
C GLU A 34 -4.61 -14.06 -1.81
N ARG A 35 -4.95 -15.21 -1.23
CA ARG A 35 -6.18 -15.96 -1.57
C ARG A 35 -7.44 -15.28 -1.05
N GLY A 36 -7.42 -14.73 0.17
CA GLY A 36 -8.54 -13.94 0.69
C GLY A 36 -8.75 -12.64 -0.09
N CYS A 37 -7.66 -12.07 -0.64
CA CYS A 37 -7.68 -10.87 -1.48
C CYS A 37 -8.07 -11.17 -2.94
N ALA A 38 -7.70 -12.34 -3.46
CA ALA A 38 -8.02 -12.81 -4.81
C ALA A 38 -9.35 -13.57 -4.88
N GLY A 39 -10.06 -13.66 -3.74
CA GLY A 39 -11.43 -14.15 -3.65
C GLY A 39 -12.30 -13.43 -4.68
N GLU A 40 -13.02 -14.24 -5.43
CA GLU A 40 -13.83 -13.86 -6.58
C GLU A 40 -14.72 -12.66 -6.24
N GLN A 41 -14.99 -11.80 -7.23
CA GLN A 41 -16.01 -10.74 -7.16
C GLN A 41 -17.45 -11.28 -6.97
N GLY A 42 -17.61 -12.50 -6.44
CA GLY A 42 -18.86 -13.16 -6.14
C GLY A 42 -18.99 -13.40 -4.64
N ASP A 43 -19.81 -12.57 -3.98
CA ASP A 43 -20.46 -12.86 -2.70
C ASP A 43 -19.57 -13.02 -1.44
N ASP A 44 -18.30 -12.60 -1.51
CA ASP A 44 -17.47 -12.44 -0.31
C ASP A 44 -18.06 -11.30 0.55
N GLY A 45 -18.60 -11.68 1.71
CA GLY A 45 -19.36 -10.79 2.60
C GLY A 45 -18.63 -9.49 2.98
N PRO A 46 -19.37 -8.46 3.43
CA PRO A 46 -18.81 -7.13 3.66
C PRO A 46 -17.66 -7.15 4.68
N VAL A 47 -16.63 -6.34 4.44
CA VAL A 47 -15.64 -5.99 5.46
C VAL A 47 -16.37 -5.25 6.58
N ASN A 48 -16.45 -5.88 7.75
CA ASN A 48 -17.20 -5.34 8.89
C ASN A 48 -16.23 -4.76 9.91
N ALA A 49 -16.45 -3.51 10.31
CA ALA A 49 -15.72 -2.94 11.44
C ALA A 49 -16.05 -3.73 12.72
N ILE A 50 -15.01 -4.09 13.47
CA ILE A 50 -15.14 -4.77 14.76
C ILE A 50 -14.51 -3.93 15.87
N ASN A 51 -14.76 -4.32 17.12
CA ASN A 51 -14.08 -3.71 18.25
C ASN A 51 -12.56 -3.97 18.15
N ALA A 52 -11.76 -2.91 18.11
CA ALA A 52 -10.32 -2.99 17.98
C ALA A 52 -9.58 -3.33 19.29
N ASP A 53 -10.22 -3.24 20.47
CA ASP A 53 -9.54 -3.35 21.78
C ASP A 53 -8.76 -4.65 21.94
N GLU A 54 -9.38 -5.79 21.63
CA GLU A 54 -8.76 -7.10 21.78
C GLU A 54 -7.55 -7.25 20.84
N LEU A 55 -7.74 -6.93 19.56
CA LEU A 55 -6.68 -7.02 18.56
C LEU A 55 -5.57 -5.99 18.82
N THR A 56 -5.90 -4.84 19.39
CA THR A 56 -4.92 -3.81 19.80
C THR A 56 -4.03 -4.36 20.91
N GLN A 57 -4.61 -4.90 21.97
CA GLN A 57 -3.83 -5.47 23.09
C GLN A 57 -2.97 -6.66 22.63
N ARG A 58 -3.54 -7.53 21.79
CA ARG A 58 -2.83 -8.67 21.21
C ARG A 58 -1.66 -8.21 20.34
N THR A 59 -1.89 -7.28 19.41
CA THR A 59 -0.84 -6.74 18.53
C THR A 59 0.24 -6.06 19.34
N LYS A 60 -0.14 -5.27 20.36
CA LYS A 60 0.79 -4.59 21.24
C LYS A 60 1.70 -5.57 21.97
N ALA A 61 1.14 -6.66 22.52
CA ALA A 61 1.94 -7.71 23.15
C ALA A 61 2.95 -8.33 22.18
N LEU A 62 2.54 -8.62 20.94
CA LEU A 62 3.41 -9.17 19.89
C LEU A 62 4.52 -8.21 19.43
N VAL A 63 4.30 -6.89 19.56
CA VAL A 63 5.34 -5.89 19.28
C VAL A 63 6.30 -5.78 20.47
N GLU A 64 5.76 -5.79 21.70
CA GLU A 64 6.55 -5.66 22.94
C GLU A 64 7.41 -6.91 23.24
N ASP A 65 6.94 -8.11 22.88
CA ASP A 65 7.69 -9.36 23.02
C ASP A 65 8.72 -9.61 21.90
N GLY A 66 8.70 -8.78 20.85
CA GLY A 66 9.58 -8.88 19.69
C GLY A 66 9.16 -9.90 18.63
N ALA A 67 7.98 -10.51 18.74
CA ALA A 67 7.43 -11.40 17.72
C ALA A 67 7.15 -10.65 16.40
N ILE A 68 6.78 -9.37 16.48
CA ILE A 68 6.66 -8.44 15.35
C ILE A 68 7.84 -7.46 15.40
N ALA A 69 8.81 -7.69 14.51
CA ALA A 69 10.02 -6.87 14.42
C ALA A 69 9.81 -5.66 13.48
N LEU A 70 9.44 -4.52 14.05
CA LEU A 70 9.33 -3.24 13.34
C LEU A 70 10.69 -2.83 12.74
N LYS A 71 10.66 -2.29 11.52
CA LYS A 71 11.83 -1.94 10.71
C LYS A 71 11.98 -0.44 10.49
N ALA A 72 10.87 0.27 10.35
CA ALA A 72 10.87 1.70 10.06
C ALA A 72 10.34 2.54 11.21
N THR A 73 9.51 1.93 12.06
CA THR A 73 8.90 2.53 13.24
C THR A 73 9.42 1.85 14.49
N ASN A 74 9.02 2.37 15.65
CA ASN A 74 9.14 1.65 16.93
C ASN A 74 7.78 1.68 17.64
N ALA A 75 7.63 0.87 18.69
CA ALA A 75 6.36 0.73 19.41
C ALA A 75 5.82 2.05 19.99
N ALA A 76 6.71 2.99 20.34
CA ALA A 76 6.33 4.29 20.87
C ALA A 76 5.85 5.26 19.77
N ASP A 77 6.17 4.97 18.51
CA ASP A 77 5.71 5.72 17.34
C ASP A 77 4.37 5.20 16.81
N LEU A 78 3.73 4.20 17.42
CA LEU A 78 2.40 3.72 17.03
C LEU A 78 1.28 4.38 17.85
N HIS A 79 0.25 4.91 17.18
CA HIS A 79 -0.97 5.46 17.77
C HIS A 79 -1.97 4.36 18.12
N TRP A 80 -1.67 3.58 19.16
CA TRP A 80 -2.53 2.48 19.64
C TRP A 80 -3.99 2.88 19.90
N GLY A 81 -4.23 4.12 20.36
CA GLY A 81 -5.59 4.63 20.61
C GLY A 81 -6.39 4.99 19.36
N HIS A 82 -5.77 4.93 18.18
CA HIS A 82 -6.40 5.17 16.88
C HIS A 82 -6.38 3.91 16.00
N ALA A 83 -6.19 2.74 16.60
CA ALA A 83 -6.22 1.49 15.86
C ALA A 83 -7.65 1.18 15.38
N ASN A 84 -7.75 0.67 14.16
CA ASN A 84 -9.01 0.24 13.55
C ASN A 84 -8.91 -1.23 13.20
N ALA A 85 -9.98 -1.99 13.47
CA ALA A 85 -10.02 -3.42 13.22
C ALA A 85 -11.23 -3.81 12.37
N TYR A 86 -11.03 -4.84 11.55
CA TYR A 86 -12.03 -5.31 10.61
C TYR A 86 -12.02 -6.84 10.53
N GLU A 87 -13.20 -7.41 10.30
CA GLU A 87 -13.38 -8.79 9.87
C GLU A 87 -13.42 -8.88 8.35
N TRP A 88 -12.93 -10.00 7.82
CA TRP A 88 -12.92 -10.33 6.40
C TRP A 88 -12.97 -11.87 6.24
N PRO A 89 -13.27 -12.43 5.05
CA PRO A 89 -13.51 -13.87 4.90
C PRO A 89 -12.38 -14.78 5.42
N ALA A 90 -11.13 -14.30 5.39
CA ALA A 90 -9.97 -15.06 5.84
C ALA A 90 -9.62 -14.90 7.34
N GLY A 91 -10.34 -14.04 8.09
CA GLY A 91 -10.13 -13.86 9.53
C GLY A 91 -10.40 -12.42 9.99
N SER A 92 -9.40 -11.76 10.56
CA SER A 92 -9.48 -10.34 10.94
C SER A 92 -8.16 -9.62 10.69
N PHE A 93 -8.19 -8.29 10.68
CA PHE A 93 -6.98 -7.49 10.68
C PHE A 93 -7.15 -6.22 11.49
N ILE A 94 -6.04 -5.64 11.91
CA ILE A 94 -5.96 -4.37 12.62
C ILE A 94 -4.92 -3.47 11.96
N GLY A 95 -5.29 -2.22 11.70
CA GLY A 95 -4.42 -1.15 11.23
C GLY A 95 -4.13 -0.16 12.35
N ILE A 96 -2.87 0.18 12.55
CA ILE A 96 -2.37 1.03 13.64
C ILE A 96 -1.54 2.16 13.03
N PRO A 97 -2.04 3.41 13.02
CA PRO A 97 -1.31 4.55 12.47
C PRO A 97 -0.02 4.82 13.25
N ALA A 98 0.98 5.41 12.59
CA ALA A 98 2.22 5.88 13.21
C ALA A 98 2.25 7.42 13.37
N THR A 99 2.88 7.90 14.44
CA THR A 99 2.80 9.29 14.94
C THR A 99 3.75 10.26 14.26
N LYS A 100 4.87 9.76 13.74
CA LYS A 100 6.07 10.59 13.47
C LYS A 100 6.19 11.13 12.05
N PHE A 101 5.26 10.84 11.14
CA PHE A 101 5.48 11.08 9.72
C PHE A 101 4.25 11.70 9.08
N ASN A 102 4.47 12.69 8.20
CA ASN A 102 3.48 13.55 7.55
C ASN A 102 2.11 12.89 7.33
N GLY A 103 1.23 13.01 8.33
CA GLY A 103 -0.19 12.65 8.28
C GLY A 103 -0.48 11.17 8.08
N ASP A 104 -0.51 10.40 9.17
CA ASP A 104 -1.23 9.11 9.35
C ASP A 104 -1.01 7.99 8.30
N ALA A 105 -0.15 8.19 7.31
CA ALA A 105 0.04 7.28 6.18
C ALA A 105 1.08 6.20 6.46
N SER A 106 1.94 6.42 7.45
CA SER A 106 2.77 5.35 8.02
C SER A 106 1.94 4.55 9.00
N SER A 107 2.06 3.23 8.98
CA SER A 107 1.18 2.34 9.73
C SER A 107 1.79 0.96 9.96
N LEU A 108 1.24 0.23 10.92
CA LEU A 108 1.37 -1.21 11.06
C LEU A 108 0.00 -1.85 10.84
N ALA A 109 -0.08 -2.79 9.90
CA ALA A 109 -1.22 -3.69 9.77
C ALA A 109 -0.82 -5.10 10.21
N VAL A 110 -1.69 -5.76 10.97
CA VAL A 110 -1.50 -7.14 11.42
C VAL A 110 -2.73 -7.96 11.08
N PHE A 111 -2.50 -9.10 10.44
CA PHE A 111 -3.55 -10.01 9.99
C PHE A 111 -3.59 -11.23 10.89
N TYR A 112 -4.81 -11.68 11.16
CA TYR A 112 -5.12 -12.83 12.00
C TYR A 112 -6.03 -13.79 11.24
N ASP A 113 -5.82 -15.09 11.42
CA ASP A 113 -6.78 -16.12 11.01
C ASP A 113 -7.97 -16.19 11.97
N HIS A 114 -8.93 -17.07 11.66
CA HIS A 114 -10.14 -17.30 12.49
C HIS A 114 -9.84 -17.89 13.86
N ASP A 115 -8.71 -18.57 14.04
CA ASP A 115 -8.25 -19.09 15.34
C ASP A 115 -7.52 -18.02 16.15
N GLY A 116 -7.34 -16.82 15.57
CA GLY A 116 -6.64 -15.71 16.19
C GLY A 116 -5.12 -15.78 16.08
N GLY A 117 -4.59 -16.73 15.30
CA GLY A 117 -3.19 -16.82 14.96
C GLY A 117 -2.78 -15.68 14.02
N ARG A 118 -1.63 -15.04 14.30
CA ARG A 118 -1.07 -14.03 13.40
C ARG A 118 -0.62 -14.70 12.10
N THR A 119 -1.14 -14.25 10.96
CA THR A 119 -0.81 -14.80 9.64
C THR A 119 0.13 -13.93 8.84
N ASP A 120 0.12 -12.61 9.04
CA ASP A 120 0.94 -11.66 8.28
C ASP A 120 1.08 -10.33 9.04
N THR A 121 2.11 -9.58 8.70
CA THR A 121 2.34 -8.21 9.17
C THR A 121 2.80 -7.34 8.02
N VAL A 122 2.21 -6.15 7.92
CA VAL A 122 2.60 -5.16 6.91
C VAL A 122 2.91 -3.85 7.60
N GLU A 123 4.18 -3.45 7.57
CA GLU A 123 4.61 -2.14 8.03
C GLU A 123 4.77 -1.22 6.83
N THR A 124 4.10 -0.07 6.86
CA THR A 124 4.22 0.97 5.83
C THR A 124 4.88 2.19 6.44
N PHE A 125 5.88 2.70 5.72
CA PHE A 125 6.56 3.93 6.05
C PHE A 125 6.51 4.88 4.87
N VAL A 126 6.13 6.12 5.18
CA VAL A 126 6.03 7.18 4.19
C VAL A 126 6.76 8.39 4.73
N ASP A 127 7.66 8.91 3.91
CA ASP A 127 8.35 10.16 4.16
C ASP A 127 8.25 11.07 2.94
N GLN A 128 8.30 12.38 3.12
CA GLN A 128 8.29 13.33 2.00
C GLN A 128 9.66 14.01 1.91
N ARG A 129 10.33 13.89 0.77
CA ARG A 129 11.68 14.44 0.52
C ARG A 129 11.73 15.05 -0.87
N ASP A 130 12.18 16.31 -0.95
CA ASP A 130 12.44 17.00 -2.21
C ASP A 130 11.24 16.99 -3.20
N GLY A 131 10.01 17.15 -2.68
CA GLY A 131 8.78 17.12 -3.49
C GLY A 131 8.27 15.73 -3.84
N ARG A 132 8.96 14.67 -3.41
CA ARG A 132 8.62 13.26 -3.68
C ARG A 132 8.13 12.57 -2.42
N LEU A 133 7.28 11.56 -2.60
CA LEU A 133 6.89 10.64 -1.54
C LEU A 133 7.78 9.41 -1.58
N TRP A 134 8.51 9.17 -0.50
CA TRP A 134 9.32 7.99 -0.28
C TRP A 134 8.51 6.95 0.48
N VAL A 135 8.15 5.88 -0.21
CA VAL A 135 7.36 4.77 0.32
C VAL A 135 8.25 3.58 0.55
N GLN A 136 8.16 3.01 1.74
CA GLN A 136 8.73 1.72 2.04
C GLN A 136 7.69 0.82 2.68
N VAL A 137 7.67 -0.45 2.27
CA VAL A 137 6.76 -1.46 2.82
C VAL A 137 7.58 -2.66 3.23
N TRP A 138 7.31 -3.18 4.43
CA TRP A 138 7.83 -4.43 4.92
C TRP A 138 6.69 -5.40 5.15
N ARG A 139 6.87 -6.64 4.73
CA ARG A 139 5.97 -7.77 5.00
C ARG A 139 6.72 -8.78 5.85
N ASP A 140 6.22 -9.09 7.05
CA ASP A 140 6.90 -9.98 8.00
C ASP A 140 8.38 -9.63 8.23
N GLY A 141 8.68 -8.32 8.23
CA GLY A 141 10.02 -7.77 8.42
C GLY A 141 10.91 -7.78 7.16
N GLU A 142 10.47 -8.36 6.05
CA GLU A 142 11.16 -8.29 4.77
C GLU A 142 10.69 -7.09 3.95
N ARG A 143 11.61 -6.28 3.42
CA ARG A 143 11.23 -5.09 2.64
C ARG A 143 10.74 -5.50 1.26
N THR A 144 9.46 -5.30 0.98
CA THR A 144 8.80 -5.64 -0.30
C THR A 144 8.70 -4.46 -1.25
N LEU A 145 8.71 -3.23 -0.72
CA LEU A 145 8.71 -1.99 -1.52
C LEU A 145 9.69 -0.97 -0.97
N ASN A 146 10.36 -0.25 -1.87
CA ASN A 146 11.14 0.95 -1.58
C ASN A 146 11.17 1.82 -2.83
N ALA A 147 10.26 2.79 -2.90
CA ALA A 147 10.02 3.59 -4.09
C ALA A 147 9.88 5.07 -3.77
N ALA A 148 10.28 5.89 -4.74
CA ALA A 148 9.97 7.31 -4.79
C ALA A 148 8.80 7.50 -5.74
N VAL A 149 7.82 8.30 -5.33
CA VAL A 149 6.68 8.65 -6.18
C VAL A 149 6.60 10.17 -6.31
N ASP A 150 6.59 10.63 -7.56
CA ASP A 150 6.38 12.02 -7.89
C ASP A 150 4.88 12.30 -7.88
N VAL A 151 4.44 13.10 -6.90
CA VAL A 151 3.01 13.41 -6.72
C VAL A 151 2.45 14.16 -7.94
N GLU A 152 3.30 14.95 -8.61
CA GLU A 152 2.93 15.71 -9.81
C GLU A 152 2.73 14.83 -11.05
N GLU A 153 3.28 13.62 -11.07
CA GLU A 153 3.17 12.68 -12.19
C GLU A 153 2.03 11.66 -12.01
N MET A 154 1.17 11.88 -11.00
CA MET A 154 -0.01 11.06 -10.79
C MET A 154 -0.98 11.14 -11.99
N PRO A 155 -1.57 10.01 -12.40
CA PRO A 155 -2.52 9.98 -13.50
C PRO A 155 -3.78 10.79 -13.20
N ALA A 156 -4.48 11.30 -14.23
CA ALA A 156 -5.59 12.24 -14.05
C ALA A 156 -6.75 11.71 -13.16
N TRP A 157 -7.04 10.40 -13.18
CA TRP A 157 -8.04 9.77 -12.30
C TRP A 157 -7.72 9.95 -10.81
N TRP A 158 -6.47 10.27 -10.48
CA TRP A 158 -6.00 10.56 -9.13
C TRP A 158 -6.79 11.68 -8.46
N GLY A 159 -7.05 12.77 -9.18
CA GLY A 159 -7.78 13.92 -8.63
C GLY A 159 -9.24 13.56 -8.28
N GLU A 160 -9.84 12.64 -9.02
CA GLU A 160 -11.21 12.15 -8.76
C GLU A 160 -11.24 11.19 -7.56
N PHE A 161 -10.24 10.31 -7.46
CA PHE A 161 -10.06 9.44 -6.30
C PHE A 161 -9.84 10.24 -5.01
N GLU A 162 -8.94 11.24 -5.06
CA GLU A 162 -8.69 12.18 -3.97
C GLU A 162 -9.96 12.96 -3.59
N GLY A 163 -10.69 13.47 -4.60
CA GLY A 163 -11.97 14.15 -4.39
C GLY A 163 -12.98 13.28 -3.66
N CYS A 164 -13.09 12.01 -4.04
CA CYS A 164 -13.95 11.04 -3.36
C CYS A 164 -13.51 10.78 -1.91
N LEU A 165 -12.20 10.59 -1.67
CA LEU A 165 -11.67 10.34 -0.32
C LEU A 165 -11.84 11.54 0.62
N ASN A 166 -11.60 12.76 0.12
CA ASN A 166 -11.86 13.98 0.86
C ASN A 166 -13.35 14.10 1.25
N GLN A 167 -14.25 13.61 0.39
CA GLN A 167 -15.70 13.73 0.58
C GLN A 167 -16.29 12.63 1.49
N HIS A 168 -15.71 11.43 1.49
CA HIS A 168 -16.28 10.27 2.19
C HIS A 168 -15.43 9.76 3.37
N GLY A 169 -14.13 10.02 3.39
CA GLY A 169 -13.22 9.46 4.39
C GLY A 169 -12.62 10.49 5.34
N ASN A 170 -12.88 11.80 5.17
CA ASN A 170 -12.16 12.88 5.87
C ASN A 170 -10.62 12.70 5.82
N VAL A 171 -10.14 12.06 4.76
CA VAL A 171 -8.71 11.79 4.56
C VAL A 171 -8.06 13.06 4.06
N SER A 172 -6.89 13.44 4.58
CA SER A 172 -6.19 14.59 4.02
C SER A 172 -5.73 14.28 2.58
N ALA A 173 -5.76 15.30 1.70
CA ALA A 173 -5.27 15.20 0.32
C ALA A 173 -3.87 14.54 0.20
N SER A 174 -2.97 14.86 1.14
CA SER A 174 -1.62 14.26 1.20
C SER A 174 -1.63 12.79 1.57
N THR A 175 -2.54 12.37 2.46
CA THR A 175 -2.69 10.96 2.84
C THR A 175 -3.32 10.16 1.71
N ALA A 176 -4.31 10.73 1.02
CA ALA A 176 -4.84 10.14 -0.20
C ALA A 176 -3.73 9.96 -1.24
N ALA A 177 -2.98 11.03 -1.57
CA ALA A 177 -1.87 11.03 -2.54
C ALA A 177 -0.85 9.93 -2.26
N THR A 178 -0.51 9.79 -0.99
CA THR A 178 0.35 8.74 -0.50
C THR A 178 -0.27 7.37 -0.72
N LEU A 179 -1.50 7.17 -0.28
CA LEU A 179 -2.16 5.87 -0.34
C LEU A 179 -2.26 5.31 -1.75
N GLY A 180 -2.62 6.12 -2.73
CA GLY A 180 -2.68 5.60 -4.09
C GLY A 180 -1.38 5.71 -4.88
N ALA A 181 -0.38 6.48 -4.45
CA ALA A 181 1.02 6.24 -4.87
C ALA A 181 1.42 4.81 -4.51
N ILE A 182 1.23 4.45 -3.24
CA ILE A 182 1.57 3.14 -2.68
C ILE A 182 0.77 2.06 -3.39
N CYS A 183 -0.55 2.26 -3.50
CA CYS A 183 -1.46 1.25 -4.05
C CYS A 183 -1.31 1.13 -5.55
N ALA A 184 -1.13 2.21 -6.32
CA ALA A 184 -0.87 2.10 -7.76
C ALA A 184 0.44 1.36 -8.03
N ALA A 185 1.51 1.67 -7.29
CA ALA A 185 2.80 1.00 -7.46
C ALA A 185 2.73 -0.50 -7.11
N SER A 186 2.04 -0.84 -6.02
CA SER A 186 1.86 -2.24 -5.59
C SER A 186 0.86 -3.00 -6.49
N CYS A 187 -0.25 -2.39 -6.89
CA CYS A 187 -1.21 -2.94 -7.84
C CYS A 187 -0.56 -3.32 -9.18
N MET A 188 0.20 -2.39 -9.76
CA MET A 188 0.84 -2.59 -11.06
C MET A 188 1.95 -3.65 -11.00
N GLY A 189 2.65 -3.76 -9.88
CA GLY A 189 3.74 -4.73 -9.70
C GLY A 189 3.28 -6.17 -9.49
N THR A 190 2.06 -6.39 -9.00
CA THR A 190 1.63 -7.72 -8.51
C THR A 190 0.39 -8.26 -9.22
N LEU A 191 -0.02 -7.68 -10.35
CA LEU A 191 -1.25 -8.08 -11.06
C LEU A 191 -2.51 -8.04 -10.16
N GLY A 192 -2.60 -7.06 -9.25
CA GLY A 192 -3.79 -6.83 -8.42
C GLY A 192 -3.72 -7.34 -6.97
N THR A 193 -2.91 -8.35 -6.62
CA THR A 193 -2.84 -8.84 -5.22
C THR A 193 -2.27 -7.80 -4.24
N GLY A 194 -1.32 -7.00 -4.69
CA GLY A 194 -0.71 -5.86 -4.01
C GLY A 194 -1.66 -4.70 -3.78
N CYS A 195 -2.76 -4.58 -4.56
CA CYS A 195 -3.80 -3.60 -4.28
C CYS A 195 -4.41 -3.84 -2.90
N VAL A 196 -4.70 -5.10 -2.59
CA VAL A 196 -5.43 -5.44 -1.36
C VAL A 196 -4.50 -5.42 -0.15
N ILE A 197 -3.24 -5.84 -0.33
CA ILE A 197 -2.19 -5.64 0.68
C ILE A 197 -2.01 -4.15 0.97
N CYS A 198 -2.02 -3.31 -0.07
CA CYS A 198 -1.92 -1.87 0.09
C CYS A 198 -3.16 -1.28 0.78
N LEU A 199 -4.37 -1.71 0.43
CA LEU A 199 -5.61 -1.26 1.09
C LEU A 199 -5.67 -1.70 2.55
N GLY A 200 -5.15 -2.89 2.89
CA GLY A 200 -5.02 -3.36 4.26
C GLY A 200 -3.97 -2.60 5.06
N ALA A 201 -2.81 -2.31 4.45
CA ALA A 201 -1.75 -1.52 5.06
C ALA A 201 -2.13 -0.04 5.23
N ALA A 202 -2.87 0.50 4.28
CA ALA A 202 -3.54 1.80 4.32
C ALA A 202 -4.64 1.88 5.40
N GLY A 203 -5.17 0.73 5.78
CA GLY A 203 -6.42 0.53 6.53
C GLY A 203 -6.43 1.02 7.97
N GLY A 204 -5.43 1.77 8.42
CA GLY A 204 -5.62 2.69 9.55
C GLY A 204 -6.73 3.72 9.28
N ILE A 205 -7.09 3.92 8.00
CA ILE A 205 -8.12 4.82 7.51
C ILE A 205 -9.17 3.97 6.78
N GLY A 206 -10.45 4.14 7.12
CA GLY A 206 -11.57 3.27 6.73
C GLY A 206 -11.44 2.59 5.37
N ALA A 207 -11.10 1.29 5.37
CA ALA A 207 -10.94 0.46 4.17
C ALA A 207 -12.14 0.50 3.22
N THR A 208 -13.33 0.76 3.78
CA THR A 208 -14.59 0.97 3.06
C THR A 208 -14.60 2.23 2.17
N ALA A 209 -14.03 3.35 2.63
CA ALA A 209 -13.97 4.57 1.84
C ALA A 209 -12.95 4.44 0.70
N LEU A 210 -11.80 3.84 0.97
CA LEU A 210 -10.77 3.56 -0.05
C LEU A 210 -11.28 2.62 -1.13
N GLY A 211 -11.89 1.50 -0.75
CA GLY A 211 -12.47 0.54 -1.68
C GLY A 211 -13.61 1.15 -2.52
N TYR A 212 -14.52 1.90 -1.89
CA TYR A 212 -15.60 2.59 -2.59
C TYR A 212 -15.08 3.61 -3.60
N CYS A 213 -14.14 4.47 -3.19
CA CYS A 213 -13.61 5.51 -4.05
C CYS A 213 -12.79 4.91 -5.21
N ALA A 214 -11.98 3.89 -4.96
CA ALA A 214 -11.23 3.21 -6.02
C ALA A 214 -12.19 2.52 -7.00
N GLY A 215 -13.21 1.83 -6.51
CA GLY A 215 -14.23 1.19 -7.35
C GLY A 215 -14.97 2.18 -8.23
N LYS A 216 -15.24 3.39 -7.73
CA LYS A 216 -15.91 4.45 -8.50
C LYS A 216 -15.06 4.92 -9.69
N VAL A 217 -13.81 5.36 -9.45
CA VAL A 217 -12.94 5.86 -10.53
C VAL A 217 -12.50 4.79 -11.53
N MET A 218 -12.55 3.50 -11.18
CA MET A 218 -12.19 2.42 -12.11
C MET A 218 -13.36 1.94 -12.99
N ASN A 219 -14.62 2.27 -12.63
CA ASN A 219 -15.81 1.87 -13.38
C ASN A 219 -16.45 3.01 -14.19
N ASP A 220 -15.97 4.24 -14.01
CA ASP A 220 -16.34 5.43 -14.79
C ASP A 220 -15.35 5.67 -15.95
#